data_AF-A0A356KR66-F1
#
_entry.id   AF-A0A356KR66-F1
#
_cell.length_a   1.000
_cell.length_b   1.000
_cell.length_c   1.000
_cell.angle_alpha   90.00
_cell.angle_beta   90.00
_cell.angle_gamma   90.00
#
_symmetry.space_group_name_H-M   'P 1'
#
loop_
_entity.id
_entity.type
_entity.pdbx_description
1 polymer ?
#
loop_
_entity_poly.entity_id
_entity_poly.type
_entity_poly.pdbx_seq_one_letter_code
_entity_poly.pdbx_strand_id
1 'polypeptide(L)'
;MTLRFADPAHLPPGSPDGAVGAPQFEDPTQPPGWNKGIDAYKAAFGEEAWATYGKASYPRPLPEDSPAMRAALAELVDAARVAFGSKALRIRRRATHTAGIMARGKITVVSQPAFPEHPFFTPGRTFPCRLRHANASFYDDAAAVVRGCSLKFADSDFQSPLDMAMNSGPIGAFWNLESFMYFVNARVNVNPQEGDWESQREWMLKRPMGLIGTISSARIGPSSFAEINYYTKVVFRFEAKDGEPRYVKFRVRPVGLETESGLLPYENQIAAWDQSRAADDKRPLDYLRQEFRRL
;
A
#
# COMPACT_ATOMS: atom_id res chain seq x y z
N MET A 1 21.82 -5.41 13.48
CA MET A 1 22.10 -5.51 12.04
C MET A 1 21.22 -4.51 11.32
N THR A 2 21.76 -3.34 11.02
CA THR A 2 21.08 -2.29 10.26
C THR A 2 21.06 -2.74 8.80
N LEU A 3 19.88 -3.00 8.23
CA LEU A 3 19.73 -3.38 6.83
C LEU A 3 19.99 -2.12 5.99
N ARG A 4 21.25 -1.88 5.60
CA ARG A 4 21.58 -0.87 4.57
C ARG A 4 21.60 -1.57 3.23
N PHE A 5 20.64 -1.25 2.37
CA PHE A 5 20.71 -1.62 0.97
C PHE A 5 21.57 -0.57 0.26
N ALA A 6 22.49 -1.00 -0.60
CA ALA A 6 23.21 -0.06 -1.46
C ALA A 6 22.20 0.73 -2.31
N ASP A 7 22.47 2.02 -2.52
CA ASP A 7 21.72 2.81 -3.49
C ASP A 7 21.89 2.12 -4.86
N PRO A 8 20.83 1.68 -5.55
CA PRO A 8 20.93 1.06 -6.86
C PRO A 8 21.55 2.06 -7.82
N ALA A 9 22.84 1.86 -8.11
CA ALA A 9 23.63 2.82 -8.87
C ALA A 9 23.27 2.88 -10.37
N HIS A 10 22.22 2.20 -10.85
CA HIS A 10 22.21 1.70 -12.23
C HIS A 10 20.93 1.88 -13.04
N LEU A 11 19.95 2.66 -12.58
CA LEU A 11 18.87 3.09 -13.49
C LEU A 11 19.04 4.57 -13.86
N PRO A 12 19.18 4.90 -15.15
CA PRO A 12 19.20 6.29 -15.58
C PRO A 12 17.89 6.96 -15.11
N PRO A 13 17.95 8.25 -14.73
CA PRO A 13 16.74 8.99 -14.40
C PRO A 13 15.72 8.83 -15.53
N GLY A 14 14.47 8.50 -15.19
CA GLY A 14 13.41 8.36 -16.18
C GLY A 14 13.31 9.60 -17.06
N SER A 15 12.94 9.42 -18.33
CA SER A 15 12.83 10.51 -19.29
C SER A 15 11.91 11.63 -18.76
N PRO A 16 12.37 12.90 -18.76
CA PRO A 16 11.56 14.04 -18.33
C PRO A 16 10.32 14.28 -19.21
N ASP A 17 10.23 13.65 -20.38
CA ASP A 17 9.13 13.80 -21.34
C ASP A 17 7.94 12.88 -21.05
N GLY A 18 8.09 11.94 -20.12
CA GLY A 18 7.02 11.09 -19.62
C GLY A 18 6.38 11.65 -18.35
N ALA A 19 5.87 12.89 -18.39
CA ALA A 19 5.17 13.50 -17.26
C ALA A 19 3.89 12.70 -16.93
N VAL A 20 4.01 11.65 -16.12
CA VAL A 20 2.85 11.00 -15.53
C VAL A 20 2.47 11.87 -14.34
N GLY A 21 1.50 12.78 -14.57
CA GLY A 21 0.79 13.42 -13.46
C GLY A 21 0.36 12.34 -12.46
N ALA A 22 0.37 12.67 -11.17
CA ALA A 22 -0.07 11.75 -10.13
C ALA A 22 -1.36 11.06 -10.58
N PRO A 23 -1.43 9.71 -10.61
CA PRO A 23 -2.60 9.02 -11.15
C PRO A 23 -3.84 9.52 -10.43
N GLN A 24 -4.70 10.25 -11.13
CA GLN A 24 -5.97 10.71 -10.60
C GLN A 24 -6.90 9.51 -10.57
N PHE A 25 -7.14 8.98 -9.39
CA PHE A 25 -8.16 7.97 -9.15
C PHE A 25 -9.28 8.65 -8.36
N GLU A 26 -10.45 8.76 -8.96
CA GLU A 26 -11.65 9.22 -8.26
C GLU A 26 -12.24 8.04 -7.48
N ASP A 27 -12.08 8.09 -6.15
CA ASP A 27 -12.81 7.23 -5.24
C ASP A 27 -14.05 8.00 -4.74
N PRO A 28 -15.29 7.55 -5.03
CA PRO A 28 -16.49 8.27 -4.61
C PRO A 28 -16.64 8.37 -3.09
N THR A 29 -15.89 7.60 -2.31
CA THR A 29 -15.87 7.73 -0.84
C THR A 29 -14.76 8.63 -0.32
N GLN A 30 -14.10 9.38 -1.20
CA GLN A 30 -13.15 10.44 -0.83
C GLN A 30 -13.75 11.77 -1.29
N PRO A 31 -13.68 12.83 -0.47
CA PRO A 31 -14.13 14.15 -0.90
C PRO A 31 -13.40 14.57 -2.18
N PRO A 32 -14.08 15.24 -3.13
CA PRO A 32 -13.44 15.75 -4.34
C PRO A 32 -12.21 16.60 -4.02
N GLY A 33 -11.07 16.28 -4.65
CA GLY A 33 -9.81 16.99 -4.43
C GLY A 33 -9.19 16.77 -3.03
N TRP A 34 -9.62 15.76 -2.28
CA TRP A 34 -9.05 15.45 -0.96
C TRP A 34 -7.54 15.14 -1.03
N ASN A 35 -7.11 14.32 -1.99
CA ASN A 35 -5.69 14.02 -2.17
C ASN A 35 -5.00 15.20 -2.86
N LYS A 36 -4.33 16.02 -2.07
CA LYS A 36 -3.59 17.20 -2.52
C LYS A 36 -2.11 16.89 -2.69
N GLY A 37 -1.74 15.67 -3.08
CA GLY A 37 -0.36 15.20 -2.98
C GLY A 37 0.70 16.04 -3.69
N ILE A 38 0.39 16.62 -4.86
CA ILE A 38 1.31 17.53 -5.56
C ILE A 38 1.41 18.86 -4.80
N ASP A 39 0.29 19.44 -4.39
CA ASP A 39 0.26 20.70 -3.63
C ASP A 39 0.95 20.55 -2.27
N ALA A 40 0.71 19.44 -1.57
CA ALA A 40 1.33 19.06 -0.31
C ALA A 40 2.84 18.88 -0.46
N TYR A 41 3.30 18.22 -1.54
CA TYR A 41 4.72 18.10 -1.84
C TYR A 41 5.36 19.48 -2.06
N LYS A 42 4.74 20.33 -2.88
CA LYS A 42 5.24 21.68 -3.16
C LYS A 42 5.24 22.57 -1.92
N ALA A 43 4.23 22.45 -1.07
CA ALA A 43 4.18 23.14 0.22
C ALA A 43 5.30 22.67 1.16
N ALA A 44 5.64 21.37 1.14
CA ALA A 44 6.66 20.79 2.00
C ALA A 44 8.11 21.06 1.53
N PHE A 45 8.34 21.05 0.22
CA PHE A 45 9.68 21.00 -0.37
C PHE A 45 9.96 22.08 -1.43
N GLY A 46 8.94 22.84 -1.84
CA GLY A 46 9.06 23.91 -2.84
C GLY A 46 8.87 23.45 -4.30
N GLU A 47 8.63 24.43 -5.16
CA GLU A 47 8.45 24.23 -6.62
C GLU A 47 9.73 23.71 -7.29
N GLU A 48 10.91 24.15 -6.83
CA GLU A 48 12.19 23.71 -7.36
C GLU A 48 12.39 22.20 -7.15
N ALA A 49 12.13 21.70 -5.94
CA ALA A 49 12.20 20.27 -5.65
C ALA A 49 11.19 19.46 -6.50
N TRP A 50 10.03 20.03 -6.82
CA TRP A 50 9.07 19.38 -7.72
C TRP A 50 9.59 19.35 -9.16
N ALA A 51 10.20 20.45 -9.62
CA ALA A 51 10.82 20.51 -10.94
C ALA A 51 11.95 19.47 -11.09
N THR A 52 12.74 19.25 -10.03
CA THR A 52 13.83 18.27 -10.00
C THR A 52 13.33 16.82 -9.91
N TYR A 53 12.47 16.50 -8.94
CA TYR A 53 12.15 15.10 -8.62
C TYR A 53 10.79 14.62 -9.16
N GLY A 54 9.86 15.54 -9.45
CA GLY A 54 8.49 15.22 -9.86
C GLY A 54 8.41 14.37 -11.12
N LYS A 55 9.30 14.63 -12.09
CA LYS A 55 9.30 13.93 -13.39
C LYS A 55 10.06 12.59 -13.38
N ALA A 56 10.92 12.35 -12.40
CA ALA A 56 11.81 11.18 -12.35
C ALA A 56 11.21 9.98 -11.58
N SER A 57 9.93 10.04 -11.19
CA SER A 57 9.35 9.07 -10.27
C SER A 57 8.98 7.73 -10.91
N TYR A 58 9.00 7.57 -12.23
CA TYR A 58 8.80 6.28 -12.88
C TYR A 58 9.88 6.06 -13.94
N PRO A 59 10.59 4.92 -13.94
CA PRO A 59 11.54 4.64 -15.01
C PRO A 59 10.75 4.49 -16.32
N ARG A 60 10.85 5.50 -17.19
CA ARG A 60 10.34 5.47 -18.57
C ARG A 60 11.46 5.84 -19.53
N PRO A 61 11.70 5.07 -20.61
CA PRO A 61 11.10 3.75 -20.87
C PRO A 61 11.41 2.74 -19.76
N LEU A 62 10.59 1.70 -19.64
CA LEU A 62 10.91 0.60 -18.73
C LEU A 62 12.26 -0.02 -19.16
N PRO A 63 13.09 -0.49 -18.22
CA PRO A 63 14.35 -1.15 -18.56
C PRO A 63 14.10 -2.33 -19.50
N GLU A 64 15.00 -2.54 -20.46
CA GLU A 64 14.94 -3.73 -21.33
C GLU A 64 15.10 -5.01 -20.52
N ASP A 65 14.34 -6.03 -20.92
CA ASP A 65 14.48 -7.37 -20.36
C ASP A 65 15.73 -8.05 -20.90
N SER A 66 16.81 -8.01 -20.12
CA SER A 66 18.12 -8.58 -20.45
C SER A 66 18.58 -9.61 -19.41
N PRO A 67 19.49 -10.53 -19.76
CA PRO A 67 20.07 -11.46 -18.79
C PRO A 67 20.68 -10.77 -17.56
N ALA A 68 21.35 -9.63 -17.76
CA ALA A 68 21.92 -8.84 -16.67
C ALA A 68 20.84 -8.25 -15.74
N MET A 69 19.75 -7.71 -16.31
CA MET A 69 18.63 -7.18 -15.53
C MET A 69 17.92 -8.28 -14.73
N ARG A 70 17.75 -9.47 -15.32
CA ARG A 70 17.18 -10.64 -14.63
C ARG A 70 18.06 -11.10 -13.46
N ALA A 71 19.38 -11.10 -13.64
CA ALA A 71 20.34 -11.42 -12.57
C ALA A 71 20.27 -10.41 -11.42
N ALA A 72 20.30 -9.10 -11.73
CA ALA A 72 20.17 -8.04 -10.73
C ALA A 72 18.84 -8.11 -9.96
N LEU A 73 17.74 -8.40 -10.66
CA LEU A 73 16.44 -8.62 -10.01
C LEU A 73 16.47 -9.84 -9.08
N ALA A 74 17.10 -10.94 -9.49
CA ALA A 74 17.22 -12.14 -8.66
C ALA A 74 18.00 -11.87 -7.37
N GLU A 75 19.12 -11.15 -7.44
CA GLU A 75 19.90 -10.73 -6.27
C GLU A 75 19.06 -9.86 -5.32
N LEU A 76 18.29 -8.91 -5.87
CA LEU A 76 17.42 -8.04 -5.08
C LEU A 76 16.28 -8.83 -4.40
N VAL A 77 15.72 -9.83 -5.09
CA VAL A 77 14.72 -10.75 -4.54
C VAL A 77 15.31 -11.56 -3.38
N ASP A 78 16.53 -12.08 -3.53
CA ASP A 78 17.17 -12.86 -2.47
C ASP A 78 17.55 -11.99 -1.26
N ALA A 79 18.03 -10.76 -1.48
CA ALA A 79 18.25 -9.79 -0.42
C ALA A 79 16.96 -9.49 0.35
N ALA A 80 15.83 -9.29 -0.35
CA ALA A 80 14.53 -9.08 0.28
C ALA A 80 14.08 -10.33 1.07
N ARG A 81 14.22 -11.54 0.52
CA ARG A 81 13.89 -12.79 1.22
C ARG A 81 14.67 -12.93 2.53
N VAL A 82 15.98 -12.71 2.50
CA VAL A 82 16.83 -12.78 3.69
C VAL A 82 16.41 -11.73 4.71
N ALA A 83 16.21 -10.48 4.31
CA ALA A 83 15.85 -9.40 5.20
C ALA A 83 14.49 -9.63 5.90
N PHE A 84 13.43 -9.91 5.13
CA PHE A 84 12.09 -10.10 5.68
C PHE A 84 11.93 -11.46 6.39
N GLY A 85 12.56 -12.51 5.87
CA GLY A 85 12.59 -13.83 6.51
C GLY A 85 13.27 -13.77 7.88
N SER A 86 14.46 -13.17 7.95
CA SER A 86 15.20 -13.01 9.22
C SER A 86 14.42 -12.16 10.23
N LYS A 87 13.78 -11.08 9.77
CA LYS A 87 12.92 -10.26 10.63
C LYS A 87 11.76 -11.10 11.18
N ALA A 88 11.04 -11.84 10.32
CA ALA A 88 9.91 -12.67 10.72
C ALA A 88 10.31 -13.76 11.72
N LEU A 89 11.44 -14.44 11.49
CA LEU A 89 11.98 -15.45 12.40
C LEU A 89 12.33 -14.86 13.76
N ARG A 90 13.03 -13.73 13.78
CA ARG A 90 13.45 -13.05 15.02
C ARG A 90 12.27 -12.61 15.87
N ILE A 91 11.23 -12.04 15.26
CA ILE A 91 10.06 -11.54 16.00
C ILE A 91 8.96 -12.59 16.17
N ARG A 92 9.11 -13.77 15.55
CA ARG A 92 8.12 -14.87 15.51
C ARG A 92 6.72 -14.41 15.12
N ARG A 93 6.65 -13.44 14.20
CA ARG A 93 5.42 -12.82 13.68
C ARG A 93 5.66 -12.40 12.23
N ARG A 94 4.62 -11.90 11.56
CA ARG A 94 4.74 -11.32 10.21
C ARG A 94 5.71 -10.13 10.24
N ALA A 95 6.63 -10.06 9.28
CA ALA A 95 7.65 -9.00 9.22
C ALA A 95 7.08 -7.59 8.95
N THR A 96 5.95 -7.54 8.28
CA THR A 96 5.08 -6.37 8.10
C THR A 96 3.67 -6.76 8.50
N HIS A 97 2.75 -5.80 8.67
CA HIS A 97 1.37 -6.12 9.04
C HIS A 97 1.27 -6.93 10.35
N THR A 98 2.16 -6.64 11.31
CA THR A 98 2.38 -7.46 12.50
C THR A 98 1.16 -7.47 13.41
N ALA A 99 0.65 -6.29 13.74
CA ALA A 99 -0.58 -6.09 14.49
C ALA A 99 -1.79 -6.25 13.56
N GLY A 100 -2.69 -7.16 13.88
CA GLY A 100 -3.89 -7.36 13.09
C GLY A 100 -4.89 -8.27 13.78
N ILE A 101 -6.09 -8.32 13.21
CA ILE A 101 -7.24 -9.09 13.68
C ILE A 101 -7.86 -9.86 12.51
N MET A 102 -8.48 -11.00 12.78
CA MET A 102 -9.00 -11.93 11.78
C MET A 102 -10.49 -12.17 12.02
N ALA A 103 -11.26 -12.28 10.95
CA ALA A 103 -12.64 -12.75 10.95
C ALA A 103 -12.82 -13.89 9.94
N ARG A 104 -13.80 -14.75 10.20
CA ARG A 104 -14.25 -15.79 9.26
C ARG A 104 -15.56 -15.36 8.62
N GLY A 105 -15.76 -15.74 7.37
CA GLY A 105 -16.98 -15.41 6.63
C GLY A 105 -17.10 -16.21 5.34
N LYS A 106 -17.82 -15.64 4.37
CA LYS A 106 -18.02 -16.21 3.03
C LYS A 106 -17.84 -15.14 1.98
N ILE A 107 -17.36 -15.53 0.81
CA ILE A 107 -17.34 -14.70 -0.39
C ILE A 107 -18.26 -15.37 -1.42
N THR A 108 -19.26 -14.64 -1.89
CA THR A 108 -20.19 -15.11 -2.92
C THR A 108 -20.02 -14.23 -4.16
N VAL A 109 -19.76 -14.86 -5.30
CA VAL A 109 -19.76 -14.18 -6.59
C VAL A 109 -21.19 -13.76 -6.92
N VAL A 110 -21.38 -12.51 -7.36
CA VAL A 110 -22.70 -11.98 -7.73
C VAL A 110 -23.39 -12.85 -8.78
N SER A 111 -24.72 -12.91 -8.74
CA SER A 111 -25.52 -13.74 -9.66
C SER A 111 -25.53 -13.22 -11.09
N GLN A 112 -25.30 -11.92 -11.28
CA GLN A 112 -25.29 -11.25 -12.58
C GLN A 112 -24.02 -10.39 -12.70
N PRO A 113 -22.85 -11.00 -12.92
CA PRO A 113 -21.61 -10.24 -13.06
C PRO A 113 -21.64 -9.39 -14.34
N ALA A 114 -21.21 -8.13 -14.23
CA ALA A 114 -21.02 -7.24 -15.38
C ALA A 114 -19.64 -7.41 -16.06
N PHE A 115 -18.79 -8.32 -15.55
CA PHE A 115 -17.48 -8.63 -16.11
C PHE A 115 -17.56 -9.88 -17.02
N PRO A 116 -16.59 -10.06 -17.95
CA PRO A 116 -16.56 -11.22 -18.85
C PRO A 116 -16.57 -12.55 -18.08
N GLU A 117 -17.26 -13.56 -18.64
CA GLU A 117 -17.40 -14.86 -17.99
C GLU A 117 -16.04 -15.47 -17.62
N HIS A 118 -15.87 -15.90 -16.37
CA HIS A 118 -14.59 -16.36 -15.84
C HIS A 118 -14.73 -17.72 -15.13
N PRO A 119 -13.83 -18.70 -15.36
CA PRO A 119 -13.96 -20.04 -14.78
C PRO A 119 -13.86 -20.06 -13.25
N PHE A 120 -13.06 -19.16 -12.66
CA PHE A 120 -12.99 -19.00 -11.20
C PHE A 120 -14.21 -18.25 -10.62
N PHE A 121 -14.53 -17.07 -11.15
CA PHE A 121 -15.62 -16.20 -10.70
C PHE A 121 -16.95 -16.56 -11.35
N THR A 122 -17.37 -17.81 -11.22
CA THR A 122 -18.68 -18.28 -11.71
C THR A 122 -19.81 -17.64 -10.91
N PRO A 123 -20.89 -17.14 -11.55
CA PRO A 123 -22.03 -16.54 -10.85
C PRO A 123 -22.58 -17.42 -9.72
N GLY A 124 -22.83 -16.85 -8.55
CA GLY A 124 -23.38 -17.55 -7.37
C GLY A 124 -22.40 -18.47 -6.64
N ARG A 125 -21.19 -18.72 -7.17
CA ARG A 125 -20.19 -19.54 -6.50
C ARG A 125 -19.81 -18.92 -5.17
N THR A 126 -19.79 -19.73 -4.12
CA THR A 126 -19.48 -19.29 -2.76
C THR A 126 -18.24 -20.01 -2.22
N PHE A 127 -17.38 -19.25 -1.55
CA PHE A 127 -16.16 -19.74 -0.91
C PHE A 127 -16.20 -19.46 0.59
N PRO A 128 -15.72 -20.38 1.45
CA PRO A 128 -15.38 -20.00 2.81
C PRO A 128 -14.25 -18.96 2.78
N CYS A 129 -14.25 -18.04 3.74
CA CYS A 129 -13.29 -16.94 3.75
C CYS A 129 -12.67 -16.71 5.13
N ARG A 130 -11.35 -16.46 5.13
CA ARG A 130 -10.68 -15.74 6.22
C ARG A 130 -10.32 -14.34 5.75
N LEU A 131 -10.72 -13.36 6.53
CA LEU A 131 -10.36 -11.96 6.36
C LEU A 131 -9.38 -11.57 7.46
N ARG A 132 -8.33 -10.81 7.12
CA ARG A 132 -7.43 -10.22 8.12
C ARG A 132 -7.21 -8.74 7.87
N HIS A 133 -7.53 -7.92 8.86
CA HIS A 133 -7.12 -6.52 8.93
C HIS A 133 -5.81 -6.36 9.69
N ALA A 134 -5.01 -5.35 9.33
CA ALA A 134 -3.73 -5.09 9.98
C ALA A 134 -3.19 -3.68 9.73
N ASN A 135 -2.25 -3.24 10.57
CA ASN A 135 -1.47 -2.02 10.34
C ASN A 135 -0.15 -2.37 9.65
N ALA A 136 0.17 -1.72 8.53
CA ALA A 136 1.32 -2.11 7.70
C ALA A 136 2.68 -1.99 8.42
N SER A 137 2.90 -0.88 9.15
CA SER A 137 4.22 -0.51 9.67
C SER A 137 4.30 -0.44 11.20
N PHE A 138 3.31 0.15 11.87
CA PHE A 138 3.35 0.39 13.32
C PHE A 138 2.26 -0.36 14.07
N TYR A 139 2.51 -0.63 15.36
CA TYR A 139 1.58 -1.36 16.22
C TYR A 139 0.40 -0.52 16.69
N ASP A 140 0.52 0.80 16.64
CA ASP A 140 -0.48 1.74 17.13
C ASP A 140 -1.60 1.91 16.08
N ASP A 141 -2.84 1.63 16.49
CA ASP A 141 -4.01 1.76 15.64
C ASP A 141 -4.33 3.23 15.32
N ALA A 142 -3.91 4.20 16.14
CA ALA A 142 -4.16 5.62 15.90
C ALA A 142 -3.16 6.29 14.95
N ALA A 143 -1.97 5.70 14.78
CA ALA A 143 -0.92 6.23 13.93
C ALA A 143 -1.36 6.38 12.47
N ALA A 144 -0.81 7.37 11.76
CA ALA A 144 -1.08 7.58 10.33
C ALA A 144 -0.39 6.52 9.46
N VAL A 145 -1.00 5.34 9.33
CA VAL A 145 -0.40 4.20 8.62
C VAL A 145 -1.35 3.59 7.59
N VAL A 146 -0.76 2.88 6.63
CA VAL A 146 -1.49 2.04 5.68
C VAL A 146 -2.18 0.90 6.42
N ARG A 147 -3.44 0.65 6.09
CA ARG A 147 -4.27 -0.43 6.63
C ARG A 147 -4.36 -1.56 5.61
N GLY A 148 -4.04 -2.76 6.04
CA GLY A 148 -4.15 -3.97 5.24
C GLY A 148 -5.53 -4.60 5.37
N CYS A 149 -6.01 -5.19 4.29
CA CYS A 149 -7.12 -6.14 4.26
C CYS A 149 -6.69 -7.31 3.39
N SER A 150 -6.61 -8.51 3.97
CA SER A 150 -6.28 -9.72 3.23
C SER A 150 -7.46 -10.67 3.23
N LEU A 151 -7.88 -11.11 2.05
CA LEU A 151 -8.93 -12.11 1.87
C LEU A 151 -8.31 -13.42 1.41
N LYS A 152 -8.72 -14.51 2.05
CA LYS A 152 -8.41 -15.88 1.66
C LYS A 152 -9.70 -16.56 1.23
N PHE A 153 -9.75 -17.14 0.03
CA PHE A 153 -10.93 -17.87 -0.50
C PHE A 153 -10.97 -19.32 0.02
N ALA A 154 -10.56 -19.52 1.28
CA ALA A 154 -10.59 -20.77 2.02
C ALA A 154 -10.68 -20.49 3.54
N ASP A 155 -11.19 -21.45 4.31
CA ASP A 155 -10.99 -21.51 5.77
C ASP A 155 -9.89 -22.51 6.11
N SER A 156 -8.66 -22.17 5.74
CA SER A 156 -7.47 -22.98 6.03
C SER A 156 -6.30 -22.09 6.46
N ASP A 157 -5.29 -22.68 7.10
CA ASP A 157 -4.13 -21.93 7.62
C ASP A 157 -3.21 -21.43 6.50
N PHE A 158 -3.09 -22.18 5.41
CA PHE A 158 -2.15 -21.89 4.33
C PHE A 158 -2.82 -21.92 2.96
N GLN A 159 -3.31 -23.09 2.55
CA GLN A 159 -3.80 -23.34 1.19
C GLN A 159 -5.07 -22.56 0.88
N SER A 160 -5.12 -21.99 -0.32
CA SER A 160 -6.25 -21.21 -0.80
C SER A 160 -6.28 -21.22 -2.32
N PRO A 161 -7.46 -21.31 -2.95
CA PRO A 161 -7.53 -21.24 -4.39
C PRO A 161 -7.30 -19.79 -4.90
N LEU A 162 -7.45 -18.79 -4.03
CA LEU A 162 -7.10 -17.40 -4.31
C LEU A 162 -6.89 -16.63 -2.99
N ASP A 163 -5.78 -15.89 -2.91
CA ASP A 163 -5.54 -14.91 -1.84
C ASP A 163 -5.47 -13.51 -2.45
N MET A 164 -6.14 -12.56 -1.83
CA MET A 164 -6.05 -11.14 -2.18
C MET A 164 -5.42 -10.38 -1.02
N ALA A 165 -4.16 -9.95 -1.19
CA ALA A 165 -3.50 -9.04 -0.26
C ALA A 165 -3.73 -7.60 -0.73
N MET A 166 -4.41 -6.79 0.08
CA MET A 166 -4.80 -5.43 -0.26
C MET A 166 -4.39 -4.44 0.82
N ASN A 167 -4.26 -3.18 0.42
CA ASN A 167 -3.95 -2.06 1.29
C ASN A 167 -4.91 -0.91 1.02
N SER A 168 -5.10 -0.05 2.01
CA SER A 168 -5.86 1.18 1.86
C SER A 168 -5.27 2.11 0.80
N GLY A 169 -6.15 2.88 0.16
CA GLY A 169 -5.83 3.80 -0.92
C GLY A 169 -5.57 3.13 -2.28
N PRO A 170 -5.93 3.77 -3.41
CA PRO A 170 -5.73 3.22 -4.75
C PRO A 170 -4.28 3.33 -5.27
N ILE A 171 -3.49 4.27 -4.74
CA ILE A 171 -2.13 4.56 -5.22
C ILE A 171 -1.10 3.92 -4.28
N GLY A 172 -0.09 3.26 -4.84
CA GLY A 172 1.05 2.74 -4.07
C GLY A 172 2.15 3.78 -3.92
N ALA A 173 2.86 3.76 -2.78
CA ALA A 173 4.05 4.58 -2.56
C ALA A 173 5.31 4.06 -3.29
N PHE A 174 5.19 2.89 -3.91
CA PHE A 174 6.22 2.19 -4.69
C PHE A 174 5.52 1.34 -5.78
N TRP A 175 6.24 1.01 -6.85
CA TRP A 175 5.68 0.39 -8.07
C TRP A 175 6.49 -0.80 -8.60
N ASN A 176 7.67 -1.05 -8.02
CA ASN A 176 8.52 -2.20 -8.31
C ASN A 176 9.33 -2.56 -7.06
N LEU A 177 10.10 -3.66 -7.11
CA LEU A 177 10.88 -4.11 -5.95
C LEU A 177 11.94 -3.08 -5.53
N GLU A 178 12.62 -2.44 -6.48
CA GLU A 178 13.63 -1.43 -6.21
C GLU A 178 13.05 -0.22 -5.45
N SER A 179 11.95 0.36 -5.93
CA SER A 179 11.26 1.47 -5.26
C SER A 179 10.75 1.09 -3.88
N PHE A 180 10.35 -0.17 -3.70
CA PHE A 180 10.02 -0.70 -2.38
C PHE A 180 11.26 -0.76 -1.47
N MET A 181 12.43 -1.14 -1.99
CA MET A 181 13.66 -1.19 -1.20
C MET A 181 14.17 0.20 -0.78
N TYR A 182 13.95 1.26 -1.58
CA TYR A 182 14.18 2.64 -1.13
C TYR A 182 13.34 2.97 0.11
N PHE A 183 12.05 2.62 0.08
CA PHE A 183 11.17 2.78 1.24
C PHE A 183 11.65 1.97 2.45
N VAL A 184 12.04 0.71 2.25
CA VAL A 184 12.56 -0.14 3.33
C VAL A 184 13.79 0.48 3.97
N ASN A 185 14.74 0.96 3.17
CA ASN A 185 15.96 1.60 3.66
C ASN A 185 15.64 2.87 4.47
N ALA A 186 14.71 3.71 4.00
CA ALA A 186 14.26 4.87 4.76
C ALA A 186 13.59 4.46 6.08
N ARG A 187 12.70 3.45 6.03
CA ARG A 187 11.90 2.99 7.17
C ARG A 187 12.72 2.33 8.28
N VAL A 188 13.86 1.69 7.98
CA VAL A 188 14.71 1.10 9.04
C VAL A 188 15.50 2.13 9.83
N ASN A 189 15.58 3.37 9.33
CA ASN A 189 16.32 4.47 9.95
C ASN A 189 15.41 5.49 10.64
N VAL A 190 14.10 5.25 10.75
CA VAL A 190 13.21 6.13 11.54
C VAL A 190 13.13 5.66 13.00
N ASN A 191 12.95 6.61 13.91
CA ASN A 191 12.60 6.34 15.31
C ASN A 191 11.33 7.09 15.71
N PRO A 192 10.14 6.47 15.54
CA PRO A 192 8.86 7.10 15.88
C PRO A 192 8.72 7.49 17.36
N GLN A 193 9.47 6.83 18.26
CA GLN A 193 9.41 7.14 19.71
C GLN A 193 10.10 8.47 20.03
N GLU A 194 11.10 8.84 19.23
CA GLU A 194 11.85 10.10 19.35
C GLU A 194 11.33 11.17 18.38
N GLY A 195 10.29 10.85 17.59
CA GLY A 195 9.80 11.74 16.53
C GLY A 195 10.77 11.90 15.36
N ASP A 196 11.74 10.99 15.21
CA ASP A 196 12.71 11.02 14.11
C ASP A 196 12.13 10.39 12.85
N TRP A 197 11.80 11.27 11.90
CA TRP A 197 11.27 10.93 10.58
C TRP A 197 12.17 11.38 9.43
N GLU A 198 13.41 11.83 9.70
CA GLU A 198 14.21 12.54 8.69
C GLU A 198 14.54 11.65 7.49
N SER A 199 14.91 10.38 7.73
CA SER A 199 15.19 9.45 6.63
C SER A 199 13.97 9.19 5.75
N GLN A 200 12.76 9.19 6.33
CA GLN A 200 11.52 9.07 5.55
C GLN A 200 11.18 10.35 4.81
N ARG A 201 11.42 11.52 5.42
CA ARG A 201 11.26 12.83 4.79
C ARG A 201 12.19 12.97 3.58
N GLU A 202 13.45 12.59 3.72
CA GLU A 202 14.44 12.61 2.64
C GLU A 202 14.06 11.68 1.48
N TRP A 203 13.57 10.48 1.78
CA TRP A 203 13.06 9.57 0.76
C TRP A 203 11.88 10.18 0.00
N MET A 204 10.92 10.79 0.71
CA MET A 204 9.76 11.43 0.10
C MET A 204 10.12 12.66 -0.74
N LEU A 205 11.12 13.45 -0.33
CA LEU A 205 11.70 14.53 -1.13
C LEU A 205 12.26 13.98 -2.46
N LYS A 206 13.13 12.98 -2.40
CA LYS A 206 13.78 12.42 -3.60
C LYS A 206 12.85 11.56 -4.46
N ARG A 207 11.68 11.18 -3.93
CA ARG A 207 10.68 10.31 -4.57
C ARG A 207 9.27 10.83 -4.27
N PRO A 208 8.79 11.86 -4.98
CA PRO A 208 7.49 12.48 -4.74
C PRO A 208 6.31 11.49 -4.74
N MET A 209 6.36 10.44 -5.57
CA MET A 209 5.35 9.37 -5.55
C MET A 209 5.28 8.59 -4.23
N GLY A 210 6.37 8.56 -3.45
CA GLY A 210 6.37 8.03 -2.09
C GLY A 210 5.45 8.83 -1.16
N LEU A 211 5.48 10.16 -1.25
CA LEU A 211 4.59 11.05 -0.51
C LEU A 211 3.14 10.93 -1.00
N ILE A 212 2.91 11.04 -2.31
CA ILE A 212 1.57 10.98 -2.92
C ILE A 212 0.90 9.63 -2.65
N GLY A 213 1.63 8.53 -2.80
CA GLY A 213 1.14 7.19 -2.48
C GLY A 213 0.89 7.00 -0.99
N THR A 214 1.69 7.62 -0.12
CA THR A 214 1.45 7.61 1.32
C THR A 214 0.18 8.38 1.66
N ILE A 215 -0.03 9.57 1.11
CA ILE A 215 -1.26 10.35 1.28
C ILE A 215 -2.47 9.51 0.89
N SER A 216 -2.44 8.92 -0.31
CA SER A 216 -3.52 8.07 -0.81
C SER A 216 -3.84 6.91 0.15
N SER A 217 -2.80 6.32 0.75
CA SER A 217 -2.91 5.03 1.44
C SER A 217 -3.06 5.11 2.95
N ALA A 218 -2.44 6.09 3.60
CA ALA A 218 -2.42 6.15 5.05
C ALA A 218 -3.80 6.54 5.60
N ARG A 219 -4.12 6.01 6.78
CA ARG A 219 -5.29 6.43 7.55
C ARG A 219 -4.85 6.77 8.97
N ILE A 220 -5.14 8.00 9.42
CA ILE A 220 -4.88 8.46 10.78
C ILE A 220 -6.12 8.24 11.64
N GLY A 221 -5.95 7.54 12.77
CA GLY A 221 -7.02 7.34 13.75
C GLY A 221 -8.41 6.92 13.23
N PRO A 222 -8.55 6.03 12.22
CA PRO A 222 -9.86 5.67 11.66
C PRO A 222 -10.78 5.07 12.72
N SER A 223 -12.09 5.22 12.57
CA SER A 223 -13.11 4.69 13.49
C SER A 223 -13.26 3.18 13.41
N SER A 224 -13.23 2.61 12.20
CA SER A 224 -13.37 1.16 11.98
C SER A 224 -12.56 0.69 10.78
N PHE A 225 -12.09 -0.57 10.81
CA PHE A 225 -11.57 -1.22 9.61
C PHE A 225 -12.65 -1.42 8.53
N ALA A 226 -13.92 -1.46 8.94
CA ALA A 226 -15.08 -1.63 8.07
C ALA A 226 -15.51 -0.32 7.38
N GLU A 227 -14.79 0.79 7.56
CA GLU A 227 -15.08 2.10 6.95
C GLU A 227 -13.92 2.59 6.06
N ILE A 228 -13.17 1.64 5.48
CA ILE A 228 -11.98 1.90 4.67
C ILE A 228 -12.08 1.10 3.37
N ASN A 229 -11.64 1.70 2.25
CA ASN A 229 -11.50 1.00 0.99
C ASN A 229 -10.11 0.38 0.85
N TYR A 230 -10.04 -0.83 0.31
CA TYR A 230 -8.80 -1.58 0.13
C TYR A 230 -8.59 -1.95 -1.33
N TYR A 231 -7.35 -1.93 -1.78
CA TYR A 231 -6.96 -2.12 -3.17
C TYR A 231 -5.78 -3.08 -3.28
N THR A 232 -5.76 -3.93 -4.31
CA THR A 232 -4.59 -4.80 -4.58
C THR A 232 -3.39 -4.00 -5.06
N LYS A 233 -3.63 -2.86 -5.74
CA LYS A 233 -2.64 -1.96 -6.38
C LYS A 233 -1.86 -2.60 -7.53
N VAL A 234 -1.44 -3.84 -7.36
CA VAL A 234 -0.84 -4.73 -8.37
C VAL A 234 -1.87 -5.08 -9.43
N VAL A 235 -1.40 -5.13 -10.68
CA VAL A 235 -2.15 -5.53 -11.86
C VAL A 235 -2.02 -7.04 -12.04
N PHE A 236 -3.13 -7.73 -12.24
CA PHE A 236 -3.19 -9.15 -12.54
C PHE A 236 -3.66 -9.36 -13.97
N ARG A 237 -3.25 -10.47 -14.59
CA ARG A 237 -3.92 -10.96 -15.81
C ARG A 237 -5.32 -11.43 -15.45
N PHE A 238 -6.28 -11.18 -16.33
CA PHE A 238 -7.66 -11.64 -16.21
C PHE A 238 -8.00 -12.51 -17.41
N GLU A 239 -8.05 -13.82 -17.19
CA GLU A 239 -8.20 -14.83 -18.23
C GLU A 239 -9.66 -15.29 -18.27
N ALA A 240 -10.47 -14.55 -19.02
CA ALA A 240 -11.88 -14.86 -19.24
C ALA A 240 -12.04 -16.00 -20.26
N LYS A 241 -13.24 -16.59 -20.33
CA LYS A 241 -13.56 -17.70 -21.24
C LYS A 241 -13.48 -17.33 -22.73
N ASP A 242 -13.59 -16.05 -23.06
CA ASP A 242 -13.48 -15.55 -24.43
C ASP A 242 -12.03 -15.51 -24.94
N GLY A 243 -11.03 -15.75 -24.07
CA GLY A 243 -9.62 -15.78 -24.44
C GLY A 243 -8.97 -14.41 -24.66
N GLU A 244 -9.73 -13.32 -24.52
CA GLU A 244 -9.22 -11.97 -24.79
C GLU A 244 -8.28 -11.48 -23.66
N PRO A 245 -7.10 -10.93 -24.00
CA PRO A 245 -6.11 -10.52 -23.02
C PRO A 245 -6.60 -9.30 -22.24
N ARG A 246 -6.82 -9.48 -20.93
CA ARG A 246 -7.24 -8.39 -20.02
C ARG A 246 -6.36 -8.33 -18.79
N TYR A 247 -6.40 -7.15 -18.16
CA TYR A 247 -5.78 -6.90 -16.88
C TYR A 247 -6.81 -6.42 -15.87
N VAL A 248 -6.59 -6.73 -14.60
CA VAL A 248 -7.51 -6.37 -13.51
C VAL A 248 -6.75 -5.89 -12.27
N LYS A 249 -7.38 -4.97 -11.53
CA LYS A 249 -7.07 -4.67 -10.14
C LYS A 249 -8.33 -4.89 -9.33
N PHE A 250 -8.19 -5.42 -8.12
CA PHE A 250 -9.33 -5.66 -7.24
C PHE A 250 -9.41 -4.58 -6.17
N ARG A 251 -10.63 -4.31 -5.71
CA ARG A 251 -10.90 -3.48 -4.54
C ARG A 251 -11.98 -4.10 -3.65
N VAL A 252 -11.91 -3.82 -2.36
CA VAL A 252 -12.97 -4.05 -1.38
C VAL A 252 -13.48 -2.70 -0.92
N ARG A 253 -14.79 -2.51 -1.02
CA ARG A 253 -15.50 -1.32 -0.53
C ARG A 253 -16.62 -1.76 0.42
N PRO A 254 -16.75 -1.16 1.60
CA PRO A 254 -17.89 -1.41 2.48
C PRO A 254 -19.20 -0.95 1.83
N VAL A 255 -20.26 -1.74 2.01
CA VAL A 255 -21.58 -1.44 1.45
C VAL A 255 -22.11 -0.17 2.12
N GLY A 256 -22.61 0.78 1.33
CA GLY A 256 -23.20 2.02 1.84
C GLY A 256 -22.19 3.04 2.38
N LEU A 257 -20.88 2.82 2.26
CA LEU A 257 -19.89 3.80 2.70
C LEU A 257 -19.98 5.08 1.85
N GLU A 258 -20.23 6.21 2.51
CA GLU A 258 -20.24 7.55 1.90
C GLU A 258 -18.88 8.22 1.94
N THR A 259 -18.14 8.11 3.05
CA THR A 259 -16.81 8.71 3.21
C THR A 259 -15.91 7.79 4.04
N GLU A 260 -14.69 7.55 3.56
CA GLU A 260 -13.71 6.75 4.30
C GLU A 260 -13.31 7.42 5.62
N SER A 261 -13.18 6.62 6.67
CA SER A 261 -12.68 7.09 7.96
C SER A 261 -11.16 7.20 7.99
N GLY A 262 -10.66 8.22 8.70
CA GLY A 262 -9.23 8.43 8.94
C GLY A 262 -8.44 8.97 7.74
N LEU A 263 -9.10 9.53 6.72
CA LEU A 263 -8.43 10.27 5.66
C LEU A 263 -7.53 11.37 6.26
N LEU A 264 -6.28 11.46 5.80
CA LEU A 264 -5.34 12.48 6.27
C LEU A 264 -5.84 13.90 5.95
N PRO A 265 -5.95 14.79 6.95
CA PRO A 265 -6.22 16.19 6.68
C PRO A 265 -4.99 16.86 6.05
N TYR A 266 -5.18 18.03 5.43
CA TYR A 266 -4.15 18.61 4.56
C TYR A 266 -2.83 18.92 5.27
N GLU A 267 -2.89 19.37 6.52
CA GLU A 267 -1.74 19.59 7.38
C GLU A 267 -0.89 18.32 7.56
N ASN A 268 -1.52 17.15 7.72
CA ASN A 268 -0.83 15.88 7.76
C ASN A 268 -0.37 15.41 6.37
N GLN A 269 -1.01 15.85 5.29
CA GLN A 269 -0.54 15.55 3.93
C GLN A 269 0.79 16.25 3.63
N ILE A 270 0.96 17.51 4.06
CA ILE A 270 2.23 18.25 3.92
C ILE A 270 3.35 17.51 4.63
N ALA A 271 3.09 16.97 5.82
CA ALA A 271 4.06 16.23 6.62
C ALA A 271 3.82 14.71 6.59
N ALA A 272 3.42 14.13 5.45
CA ALA A 272 3.02 12.71 5.36
C ALA A 272 4.15 11.70 5.70
N TRP A 273 5.39 12.16 5.85
CA TRP A 273 6.49 11.37 6.42
C TRP A 273 6.29 11.11 7.92
N ASP A 274 5.67 12.03 8.66
CA ASP A 274 5.31 11.87 10.06
C ASP A 274 4.07 10.97 10.15
N GLN A 275 4.30 9.75 10.61
CA GLN A 275 3.25 8.73 10.78
C GLN A 275 2.85 8.56 12.24
N SER A 276 3.10 9.56 13.07
CA SER A 276 2.74 9.55 14.48
C SER A 276 1.22 9.52 14.69
N ARG A 277 0.84 9.10 15.90
CA ARG A 277 -0.50 9.32 16.44
C ARG A 277 -0.72 10.82 16.65
N ALA A 278 -1.95 11.29 16.46
CA ALA A 278 -2.33 12.66 16.82
C ALA A 278 -2.14 12.90 18.33
N ALA A 279 -1.55 14.04 18.71
CA ALA A 279 -1.11 14.30 20.09
C ALA A 279 -2.25 14.23 21.13
N ASP A 280 -3.46 14.58 20.72
CA ASP A 280 -4.69 14.59 21.50
C ASP A 280 -5.42 13.24 21.52
N ASP A 281 -5.09 12.30 20.63
CA ASP A 281 -5.70 10.97 20.62
C ASP A 281 -5.18 10.12 21.79
N LYS A 282 -6.05 9.89 22.79
CA LYS A 282 -5.77 9.07 23.97
C LYS A 282 -6.35 7.65 23.90
N ARG A 283 -6.88 7.22 22.76
CA ARG A 283 -7.46 5.87 22.60
C ARG A 283 -6.38 4.79 22.79
N PRO A 284 -6.73 3.59 23.29
CA PRO A 284 -5.78 2.48 23.42
C PRO A 284 -5.02 2.18 22.11
N LEU A 285 -3.79 1.67 22.20
CA LEU A 285 -2.96 1.36 21.03
C LEU A 285 -3.61 0.35 20.07
N ASP A 286 -4.55 -0.47 20.56
CA ASP A 286 -5.26 -1.49 19.80
C ASP A 286 -6.76 -1.23 19.66
N TYR A 287 -7.21 0.03 19.81
CA TYR A 287 -8.64 0.36 19.82
C TYR A 287 -9.38 -0.13 18.56
N LEU A 288 -8.75 -0.07 17.39
CA LEU A 288 -9.37 -0.44 16.11
C LEU A 288 -9.56 -1.96 16.01
N ARG A 289 -8.60 -2.72 16.54
CA ARG A 289 -8.72 -4.18 16.68
C ARG A 289 -9.75 -4.56 17.75
N GLN A 290 -9.85 -3.80 18.83
CA GLN A 290 -10.88 -4.03 19.85
C GLN A 290 -12.29 -3.73 19.32
N GLU A 291 -12.44 -2.65 18.54
CA GLU A 291 -13.68 -2.29 17.87
C GLU A 291 -14.12 -3.39 16.89
N PHE A 292 -13.24 -3.82 16.01
CA PHE A 292 -13.56 -4.86 15.02
C PHE A 292 -13.94 -6.20 15.65
N ARG A 293 -13.46 -6.50 16.87
CA ARG A 293 -13.87 -7.71 17.62
C ARG A 293 -15.33 -7.66 18.09
N ARG A 294 -15.90 -6.46 18.23
CA ARG A 294 -17.27 -6.23 18.73
C ARG A 294 -18.31 -6.18 17.62
N LEU A 295 -17.88 -6.04 16.35
CA LEU A 295 -18.73 -6.19 15.16
C LEU A 295 -19.11 -7.67 14.96
#